data_AF-A0A7R9M758-F1
#
_entry.id   AF-A0A7R9M758-F1
#
_cell.length_a   1.000
_cell.length_b   1.000
_cell.length_c   1.000
_cell.angle_alpha   90.00
_cell.angle_beta   90.00
_cell.angle_gamma   90.00
#
_symmetry.space_group_name_H-M   'P 1'
#
loop_
_entity.id
_entity.type
_entity.pdbx_description
1 polymer ?
#
loop_
_entity_poly.entity_id
_entity_poly.type
_entity_poly.pdbx_seq_one_letter_code
_entity_poly.pdbx_strand_id
1 'polypeptide(L)'
;MSESVPCLLLPHKRVVENTRESQVLLWIWNILQEISEFDYEQYLRDGVVLCRLMNAIKSGAIKGEITSGTNMKQKRENINNFLKACSAYGVAKECLFEVEDLLLLQNIPKVTRCIFALGKLAAENYDGPELGDEPYEPLDPKSLRRGGMPYGDDIYVAHVNTGDIKKMIFSHN
;
A
#
# COMPACT_ATOMS: atom_id res chain seq x y z
N MET A 1 -13.89 29.81 8.63
CA MET A 1 -12.48 30.11 8.29
C MET A 1 -11.67 28.91 8.73
N SER A 2 -10.93 28.36 7.80
CA SER A 2 -10.15 27.13 7.87
C SER A 2 -9.13 27.15 9.02
N GLU A 3 -9.39 26.37 10.05
CA GLU A 3 -8.38 26.07 11.06
C GLU A 3 -7.53 24.89 10.56
N SER A 4 -6.32 25.26 10.14
CA SER A 4 -5.25 24.35 9.74
C SER A 4 -4.96 23.36 10.85
N VAL A 5 -5.19 22.08 10.57
CA VAL A 5 -4.95 21.00 11.52
C VAL A 5 -3.43 20.87 11.72
N PRO A 6 -2.92 21.04 12.96
CA PRO A 6 -1.50 20.89 13.24
C PRO A 6 -1.08 19.44 12.97
N CYS A 7 0.02 19.27 12.21
CA CYS A 7 0.67 17.98 11.97
C CYS A 7 0.88 17.25 13.29
N LEU A 8 0.01 16.29 13.58
CA LEU A 8 0.13 15.43 14.74
C LEU A 8 1.37 14.57 14.56
N LEU A 9 2.30 14.79 15.47
CA LEU A 9 3.47 13.98 15.77
C LEU A 9 3.09 12.49 15.71
N LEU A 10 3.60 11.82 14.69
CA LEU A 10 3.53 10.37 14.55
C LEU A 10 4.27 9.73 15.74
N PRO A 11 3.57 9.03 16.66
CA PRO A 11 4.24 8.31 17.73
C PRO A 11 5.00 7.13 17.13
N HIS A 12 6.28 7.06 17.47
CA HIS A 12 7.18 5.94 17.27
C HIS A 12 7.34 5.41 15.83
N LYS A 13 8.34 5.97 15.15
CA LYS A 13 9.41 5.32 14.37
C LYS A 13 9.45 3.77 14.41
N ARG A 14 8.44 3.08 13.88
CA ARG A 14 8.69 1.96 12.98
C ARG A 14 9.05 2.64 11.67
N VAL A 15 10.20 2.30 11.14
CA VAL A 15 10.60 2.74 9.82
C VAL A 15 9.40 2.44 8.92
N VAL A 16 8.73 3.48 8.41
CA VAL A 16 7.86 3.28 7.26
C VAL A 16 8.84 2.92 6.16
N GLU A 17 9.20 1.64 6.09
CA GLU A 17 10.06 1.14 5.04
C GLU A 17 9.36 1.53 3.74
N ASN A 18 10.12 2.02 2.76
CA ASN A 18 9.60 2.35 1.43
C ASN A 18 9.28 1.06 0.66
N THR A 19 8.50 0.19 1.30
CA THR A 19 8.06 -1.10 0.84
C THR A 19 6.63 -1.00 0.34
N ARG A 20 6.29 -1.92 -0.54
CA ARG A 20 4.96 -2.04 -1.15
C ARG A 20 3.83 -2.03 -0.11
N GLU A 21 4.05 -2.69 1.02
CA GLU A 21 3.05 -2.76 2.10
C GLU A 21 2.76 -1.39 2.71
N SER A 22 3.78 -0.56 2.91
CA SER A 22 3.63 0.77 3.47
C SER A 22 2.85 1.69 2.53
N GLN A 23 3.10 1.59 1.22
CA GLN A 23 2.33 2.34 0.21
C GLN A 23 0.85 1.91 0.22
N VAL A 24 0.60 0.60 0.28
CA VAL A 24 -0.76 0.06 0.39
C VAL A 24 -1.45 0.54 1.67
N LEU A 25 -0.77 0.53 2.82
CA LEU A 25 -1.35 1.04 4.07
C LEU A 25 -1.74 2.51 3.96
N LEU A 26 -0.82 3.36 3.49
CA LEU A 26 -1.09 4.78 3.33
C LEU A 26 -2.27 5.03 2.39
N TRP A 27 -2.35 4.25 1.31
CA TRP A 27 -3.47 4.34 0.37
C TRP A 27 -4.80 3.95 1.02
N ILE A 28 -4.84 2.83 1.75
CA ILE A 28 -6.04 2.39 2.48
C ILE A 28 -6.46 3.43 3.51
N TRP A 29 -5.52 3.96 4.29
CA TRP A 29 -5.79 5.00 5.28
C TRP A 29 -6.32 6.28 4.65
N ASN A 30 -5.83 6.66 3.47
CA ASN A 30 -6.32 7.84 2.78
C ASN A 30 -7.74 7.62 2.22
N ILE A 31 -8.09 6.41 1.79
CA ILE A 31 -9.46 6.09 1.34
C ILE A 31 -10.43 6.01 2.52
N LEU A 32 -10.03 5.35 3.61
CA LEU A 32 -10.90 5.12 4.78
C LEU A 32 -10.88 6.28 5.79
N GLN A 33 -9.92 7.20 5.68
CA GLN A 33 -9.67 8.28 6.64
C GLN A 33 -9.48 7.76 8.08
N GLU A 34 -8.85 6.60 8.22
CA GLU A 34 -8.56 5.93 9.49
C GLU A 34 -7.08 5.56 9.56
N ILE A 35 -6.46 5.70 10.72
CA ILE A 35 -5.07 5.31 10.97
C ILE A 35 -5.08 4.15 11.97
N SER A 36 -4.20 3.18 11.79
CA SER A 36 -4.08 2.04 12.68
C SER A 36 -2.65 1.85 13.19
N GLU A 37 -2.53 1.43 14.45
CA GLU A 37 -1.26 1.08 15.08
C GLU A 37 -0.85 -0.40 14.82
N PHE A 38 -1.72 -1.17 14.15
CA PHE A 38 -1.45 -2.58 13.84
C PHE A 38 -0.47 -2.71 12.66
N ASP A 39 0.36 -3.76 12.72
CA ASP A 39 1.18 -4.18 11.59
C ASP A 39 0.33 -4.54 10.37
N TYR A 40 0.87 -4.34 9.16
CA TYR A 40 0.19 -4.56 7.88
C TYR A 40 -0.63 -5.86 7.85
N GLU A 41 0.04 -6.96 8.21
CA GLU A 41 -0.54 -8.29 8.22
C GLU A 41 -1.72 -8.40 9.18
N GLN A 42 -1.59 -7.89 10.40
CA GLN A 42 -2.64 -7.96 11.42
C GLN A 42 -3.82 -7.03 11.07
N TYR A 43 -3.53 -5.86 10.49
CA TYR A 43 -4.54 -4.90 10.08
C TYR A 43 -5.45 -5.47 8.97
N LEU A 44 -4.88 -6.23 8.03
CA LEU A 44 -5.63 -6.86 6.95
C LEU A 44 -6.29 -8.20 7.34
N ARG A 45 -5.77 -8.88 8.37
CA ARG A 45 -6.14 -10.26 8.72
C ARG A 45 -7.63 -10.50 8.96
N ASP A 46 -8.34 -9.51 9.51
CA ASP A 46 -9.77 -9.61 9.78
C ASP A 46 -10.63 -9.56 8.50
N GLY A 47 -10.06 -9.13 7.37
CA GLY A 47 -10.75 -8.98 6.09
C GLY A 47 -11.79 -7.85 6.05
N VAL A 48 -12.08 -7.24 7.20
CA VAL A 48 -13.04 -6.15 7.34
C VAL A 48 -12.57 -4.88 6.64
N VAL A 49 -11.30 -4.51 6.85
CA VAL A 49 -10.67 -3.35 6.21
C VAL A 49 -10.72 -3.50 4.69
N LEU A 50 -10.41 -4.70 4.16
CA LEU A 50 -10.50 -4.99 2.74
C LEU A 50 -11.92 -4.84 2.21
N CYS A 51 -12.92 -5.32 2.94
CA CYS A 51 -14.32 -5.15 2.54
C CYS A 51 -14.74 -3.67 2.52
N ARG A 52 -14.33 -2.90 3.54
CA ARG A 52 -14.60 -1.46 3.62
C ARG A 52 -13.92 -0.70 2.48
N LEU A 53 -12.67 -1.02 2.19
CA LEU A 53 -11.90 -0.45 1.08
C LEU A 53 -12.64 -0.64 -0.25
N MET A 54 -13.11 -1.86 -0.52
CA MET A 54 -13.85 -2.15 -1.74
C MET A 54 -15.17 -1.38 -1.83
N ASN A 55 -15.88 -1.25 -0.71
CA ASN A 55 -17.12 -0.48 -0.65
C ASN A 55 -16.89 1.03 -0.78
N ALA A 56 -15.71 1.54 -0.41
CA ALA A 56 -15.33 2.93 -0.61
C ALA A 56 -15.04 3.22 -2.10
N ILE A 57 -14.32 2.32 -2.78
CA ILE A 57 -14.02 2.44 -4.22
C ILE A 57 -15.30 2.27 -5.06
N LYS A 58 -16.12 1.27 -4.72
CA LYS A 58 -17.38 0.98 -5.40
C LYS A 58 -18.49 0.80 -4.38
N SER A 59 -19.31 1.83 -4.24
CA SER A 59 -20.45 1.84 -3.33
C SER A 59 -21.35 0.62 -3.56
N GLY A 60 -21.51 -0.22 -2.53
CA GLY A 60 -22.37 -1.39 -2.57
C GLY A 60 -21.79 -2.61 -3.30
N ALA A 61 -20.46 -2.68 -3.48
CA ALA A 61 -19.78 -3.85 -4.02
C ALA A 61 -19.92 -5.09 -3.13
N ILE A 62 -19.88 -4.91 -1.81
CA ILE A 62 -20.04 -5.96 -0.81
C ILE A 62 -21.27 -5.62 0.03
N LYS A 63 -22.35 -6.38 -0.20
CA LYS A 63 -23.61 -6.29 0.55
C LYS A 63 -23.63 -7.42 1.57
N GLY A 64 -23.52 -7.10 2.85
CA GLY A 64 -23.54 -8.09 3.93
C GLY A 64 -23.03 -7.54 5.26
N GLU A 65 -23.14 -8.36 6.31
CA GLU A 65 -22.59 -8.05 7.64
C GLU A 65 -21.07 -8.17 7.61
N ILE A 66 -20.38 -7.03 7.56
CA ILE A 66 -18.93 -6.96 7.71
C ILE A 66 -18.64 -6.89 9.21
N THR A 67 -18.46 -8.05 9.83
CA THR A 67 -18.24 -8.14 11.28
C THR A 67 -16.78 -8.46 11.57
N SER A 68 -16.13 -7.57 12.32
CA SER A 68 -14.83 -7.84 12.95
C SER A 68 -15.03 -8.82 14.10
N GLY A 69 -14.15 -9.81 14.27
CA GLY A 69 -14.34 -10.78 15.34
C GLY A 69 -13.28 -11.85 15.43
N THR A 70 -13.24 -12.56 16.56
CA THR A 70 -12.29 -13.66 16.82
C THR A 70 -12.61 -14.93 16.04
N ASN A 71 -13.80 -15.05 15.45
CA ASN A 71 -14.21 -16.24 14.71
C ASN A 71 -13.52 -16.33 13.35
N MET A 72 -12.69 -17.35 13.18
CA MET A 72 -11.99 -17.64 11.91
C MET A 72 -12.94 -17.80 10.72
N LYS A 73 -14.15 -18.32 10.95
CA LYS A 73 -15.18 -18.47 9.91
C LYS A 73 -15.63 -17.11 9.35
N GLN A 74 -15.80 -16.11 10.22
CA GLN A 74 -16.22 -14.76 9.82
C GLN A 74 -15.10 -14.06 9.04
N LYS A 75 -13.84 -14.14 9.52
CA LYS A 75 -12.68 -13.61 8.79
C LYS A 75 -12.57 -14.21 7.38
N ARG A 76 -12.74 -15.53 7.26
CA ARG A 76 -12.75 -16.24 5.97
C ARG A 76 -13.86 -15.74 5.05
N GLU A 77 -15.06 -15.52 5.58
CA GLU A 77 -16.18 -15.01 4.79
C GLU A 77 -15.94 -13.57 4.31
N ASN A 78 -15.43 -12.69 5.17
CA ASN A 78 -15.06 -11.32 4.82
C ASN A 78 -14.05 -11.31 3.66
N ILE A 79 -12.96 -12.09 3.78
CA ILE A 79 -11.93 -12.18 2.74
C ILE A 79 -12.53 -12.70 1.42
N ASN A 80 -13.38 -13.73 1.47
CA ASN A 80 -14.00 -14.28 0.28
C ASN A 80 -14.95 -13.27 -0.41
N ASN A 81 -15.68 -12.48 0.38
CA ASN A 81 -16.52 -11.41 -0.15
C ASN A 81 -15.69 -10.33 -0.86
N PHE A 82 -14.54 -9.95 -0.29
CA PHE A 82 -13.58 -9.06 -0.94
C PHE A 82 -13.08 -9.62 -2.29
N LEU A 83 -12.66 -10.89 -2.33
CA LEU A 83 -12.17 -11.53 -3.55
C LEU A 83 -13.22 -11.57 -4.66
N LYS A 84 -14.48 -11.88 -4.31
CA LYS A 84 -15.61 -11.85 -5.25
C LYS A 84 -15.85 -10.46 -5.81
N ALA A 85 -15.79 -9.45 -4.95
CA ALA A 85 -15.97 -8.05 -5.36
C ALA A 85 -14.82 -7.57 -6.25
N CYS A 86 -13.56 -7.94 -5.94
CA CYS A 86 -12.41 -7.66 -6.80
C CYS A 86 -12.56 -8.30 -8.19
N SER A 87 -12.96 -9.58 -8.24
CA SER A 87 -13.21 -10.26 -9.51
C SER A 87 -14.34 -9.60 -10.31
N ALA A 88 -15.40 -9.12 -9.64
CA ALA A 88 -16.50 -8.40 -10.28
C ALA A 88 -16.13 -6.96 -10.70
N TYR A 89 -15.08 -6.39 -10.10
CA TYR A 89 -14.55 -5.08 -10.47
C TYR A 89 -13.65 -5.14 -11.71
N GLY A 90 -13.09 -6.31 -12.02
CA GLY A 90 -12.23 -6.52 -13.19
C GLY A 90 -10.80 -6.95 -12.85
N VAL A 91 -10.48 -7.21 -11.59
CA VAL A 91 -9.16 -7.73 -11.20
C VAL A 91 -8.96 -9.11 -11.81
N ALA A 92 -7.82 -9.31 -12.50
CA ALA A 92 -7.48 -10.58 -13.13
C ALA A 92 -7.36 -11.70 -12.08
N LYS A 93 -7.84 -12.90 -12.43
CA LYS A 93 -7.84 -14.06 -11.52
C LYS A 93 -6.44 -14.47 -11.06
N GLU A 94 -5.43 -14.21 -11.89
CA GLU A 94 -4.01 -14.47 -11.57
C GLU A 94 -3.47 -13.55 -10.46
N CYS A 95 -4.04 -12.36 -10.30
CA CYS A 95 -3.68 -11.41 -9.25
C CYS A 95 -4.46 -11.65 -7.95
N LEU A 96 -5.55 -12.43 -7.99
CA LEU A 96 -6.34 -12.74 -6.80
C LEU A 96 -5.56 -13.69 -5.87
N PHE A 97 -5.61 -13.41 -4.58
CA PHE A 97 -5.06 -14.27 -3.54
C PHE A 97 -6.13 -15.24 -3.00
N GLU A 98 -5.69 -16.20 -2.19
CA GLU A 98 -6.55 -17.19 -1.53
C GLU A 98 -6.76 -16.83 -0.06
N VAL A 99 -7.88 -17.26 0.53
CA VAL A 99 -8.17 -16.91 1.93
C VAL A 99 -7.04 -17.31 2.88
N GLU A 100 -6.39 -18.45 2.63
CA GLU A 100 -5.29 -18.96 3.45
C GLU A 100 -4.03 -18.07 3.35
N ASP A 101 -3.80 -17.42 2.21
CA ASP A 101 -2.66 -16.51 2.00
C ASP A 101 -2.65 -15.37 3.02
N LEU A 102 -3.82 -14.87 3.42
CA LEU A 102 -3.99 -13.80 4.39
C LEU A 102 -4.35 -14.30 5.80
N LEU A 103 -5.22 -15.30 5.93
CA LEU A 103 -5.70 -15.76 7.24
C LEU A 103 -4.61 -16.47 8.05
N LEU A 104 -3.78 -17.26 7.35
CA LEU A 104 -2.66 -18.02 7.91
C LEU A 104 -1.31 -17.35 7.63
N LEU A 105 -1.31 -16.18 7.00
CA LEU A 105 -0.10 -15.44 6.60
C LEU A 105 0.84 -16.27 5.71
N GLN A 106 0.27 -17.12 4.85
CA GLN A 106 1.05 -18.02 3.99
C GLN A 106 1.74 -17.27 2.85
N ASN A 107 1.11 -16.23 2.29
CA ASN A 107 1.66 -15.49 1.16
C ASN A 107 1.17 -14.03 1.11
N ILE A 108 1.69 -13.22 2.03
CA ILE A 108 1.38 -11.79 2.12
C ILE A 108 1.78 -10.98 0.87
N PRO A 109 2.91 -11.25 0.20
CA PRO A 109 3.25 -10.55 -1.05
C PRO A 109 2.19 -10.68 -2.14
N LYS A 110 1.51 -11.83 -2.23
CA LYS A 110 0.41 -12.06 -3.19
C LYS A 110 -0.82 -11.21 -2.84
N VAL A 111 -1.12 -11.03 -1.56
CA VAL A 111 -2.17 -10.11 -1.08
C VAL A 111 -1.84 -8.68 -1.49
N THR A 112 -0.60 -8.24 -1.25
CA THR A 112 -0.13 -6.89 -1.62
C THR A 112 -0.29 -6.64 -3.12
N ARG A 113 0.16 -7.58 -3.98
CA ARG A 113 0.00 -7.48 -5.44
C ARG A 113 -1.47 -7.39 -5.88
N CYS A 114 -2.36 -8.14 -5.24
CA CYS A 114 -3.80 -8.06 -5.51
C CYS A 114 -4.34 -6.65 -5.23
N ILE A 115 -3.89 -6.01 -4.15
CA ILE A 115 -4.32 -4.66 -3.78
C ILE A 115 -3.74 -3.63 -4.74
N PHE A 116 -2.50 -3.80 -5.21
CA PHE A 116 -1.94 -2.98 -6.30
C PHE A 116 -2.75 -3.07 -7.59
N ALA A 117 -3.11 -4.29 -8.01
CA ALA A 117 -3.94 -4.48 -9.19
C ALA A 117 -5.32 -3.82 -9.05
N LEU A 118 -5.92 -3.89 -7.86
CA LEU A 118 -7.16 -3.17 -7.55
C LEU A 118 -6.97 -1.65 -7.58
N GLY A 119 -5.91 -1.13 -6.97
CA GLY A 119 -5.62 0.30 -6.93
C GLY A 119 -5.40 0.89 -8.32
N LYS A 120 -4.74 0.17 -9.22
CA LYS A 120 -4.58 0.57 -10.62
C LYS A 120 -5.92 0.67 -11.35
N LEU A 121 -6.79 -0.33 -11.19
CA LEU A 121 -8.14 -0.30 -11.78
C LEU A 121 -9.01 0.81 -11.17
N ALA A 122 -8.82 1.07 -9.87
CA ALA A 122 -9.50 2.14 -9.18
C ALA A 122 -9.04 3.51 -9.70
N ALA A 123 -7.76 3.73 -9.96
CA ALA A 123 -7.26 5.00 -10.54
C ALA A 123 -7.95 5.35 -11.87
N GLU A 124 -8.33 4.35 -12.68
CA GLU A 124 -9.05 4.58 -13.94
C GLU A 124 -10.55 4.85 -13.75
N ASN A 125 -11.16 4.41 -12.64
CA ASN A 125 -12.62 4.38 -12.44
C ASN A 125 -13.11 5.13 -11.19
N TYR A 126 -12.21 5.66 -10.36
CA TYR A 126 -12.47 6.28 -9.07
C TYR A 126 -11.58 7.52 -8.90
N ASP A 127 -12.20 8.66 -8.62
CA ASP A 127 -11.56 9.98 -8.44
C ASP A 127 -10.87 10.13 -7.06
N GLY A 128 -10.29 9.04 -6.57
CA GLY A 128 -9.68 8.97 -5.25
C GLY A 128 -8.17 9.09 -5.29
N PRO A 129 -7.52 9.01 -4.11
CA PRO A 129 -6.07 8.97 -4.05
C PRO A 129 -5.55 7.74 -4.80
N GLU A 130 -4.55 7.95 -5.64
CA GLU A 130 -3.97 6.90 -6.46
C GLU A 130 -2.94 6.10 -5.65
N LEU A 131 -3.02 4.78 -5.76
CA LEU A 131 -1.93 3.90 -5.37
C LEU A 131 -0.94 3.93 -6.54
N GLY A 132 0.15 4.69 -6.40
CA GLY A 132 1.15 4.85 -7.45
C GLY A 132 1.72 3.52 -7.96
N ASP A 133 2.56 3.58 -9.01
CA ASP A 133 3.15 2.37 -9.60
C ASP A 133 3.89 1.50 -8.57
N GLU A 134 3.67 0.18 -8.67
CA GLU A 134 4.34 -0.80 -7.81
C GLU A 134 5.87 -0.59 -7.91
N PRO A 135 6.58 -0.37 -6.78
CA PRO A 135 8.01 -0.18 -6.83
C PRO A 135 8.67 -1.44 -7.39
N TYR A 136 9.42 -1.22 -8.47
CA TYR A 136 10.18 -2.24 -9.18
C TYR A 136 11.09 -2.98 -8.21
N GLU A 137 10.92 -4.30 -8.12
CA GLU A 137 11.89 -5.15 -7.42
C GLU A 137 13.19 -5.16 -8.22
N PRO A 138 14.35 -4.83 -7.63
CA PRO A 138 15.62 -5.05 -8.28
C PRO A 138 15.75 -6.53 -8.62
N LEU A 139 15.86 -6.86 -9.91
CA LEU A 139 16.14 -8.21 -10.36
C LEU A 139 17.39 -8.76 -9.66
N ASP A 140 17.32 -10.00 -9.19
CA ASP A 140 18.44 -10.74 -8.60
C ASP A 140 19.76 -10.46 -9.34
N PRO A 141 20.81 -9.94 -8.67
CA PRO A 141 22.08 -9.57 -9.29
C PRO A 141 22.84 -10.78 -9.88
N LYS A 142 22.37 -12.01 -9.67
CA LYS A 142 22.88 -13.21 -10.35
C LYS A 142 22.49 -13.29 -11.84
N SER A 143 21.65 -12.38 -12.32
CA SER A 143 21.18 -12.31 -13.71
C SER A 143 22.02 -11.37 -14.60
N LEU A 144 23.12 -10.82 -14.09
CA LEU A 144 24.01 -9.90 -14.82
C LEU A 144 24.64 -10.57 -16.05
N ARG A 145 24.23 -10.16 -17.27
CA ARG A 145 25.06 -10.38 -18.46
C ARG A 145 26.27 -9.45 -18.42
N ARG A 146 27.41 -9.96 -18.93
CA ARG A 146 28.67 -9.23 -19.14
C ARG A 146 28.40 -7.83 -19.72
N GLY A 147 28.58 -6.78 -18.92
CA GLY A 147 28.35 -5.40 -19.35
C GLY A 147 28.23 -4.38 -18.22
N GLY A 148 27.81 -4.80 -17.03
CA GLY A 148 28.07 -4.03 -15.79
C GLY A 148 27.52 -2.61 -15.73
N MET A 149 26.25 -2.38 -16.08
CA MET A 149 25.54 -1.16 -15.66
C MET A 149 24.05 -1.47 -15.42
N PRO A 150 23.51 -1.29 -14.20
CA PRO A 150 22.09 -1.39 -13.94
C PRO A 150 21.35 -0.12 -14.42
N TYR A 151 20.11 -0.28 -14.87
CA TYR A 151 19.18 0.84 -15.05
C TYR A 151 18.63 1.22 -13.67
N GLY A 152 18.77 2.49 -13.24
CA GLY A 152 18.16 3.00 -12.01
C GLY A 152 19.03 3.84 -11.07
N ASP A 153 20.24 4.27 -11.46
CA ASP A 153 21.12 5.11 -10.63
C ASP A 153 20.94 6.63 -10.85
N ASP A 154 19.71 7.08 -11.13
CA ASP A 154 19.43 8.50 -11.40
C ASP A 154 18.26 9.11 -10.61
N ILE A 155 17.67 8.40 -9.65
CA ILE A 155 16.61 8.89 -8.75
C ILE A 155 16.84 8.25 -7.37
N TYR A 156 17.28 8.84 -6.25
CA TYR A 156 17.41 10.20 -5.72
C TYR A 156 18.70 10.30 -4.87
N VAL A 157 19.72 11.03 -5.33
CA VAL A 157 20.63 11.72 -4.41
C VAL A 157 20.62 13.16 -4.88
N ALA A 158 19.92 14.02 -4.14
CA ALA A 158 20.16 15.45 -4.24
C ALA A 158 21.66 15.65 -4.04
N HIS A 159 22.38 15.91 -5.13
CA HIS A 159 23.71 16.47 -5.05
C HIS A 159 23.53 17.87 -4.47
N VAL A 160 23.48 17.93 -3.14
CA VAL A 160 23.82 19.14 -2.42
C VAL A 160 25.28 19.38 -2.79
N ASN A 161 25.49 20.30 -3.74
CA ASN A 161 26.81 20.82 -3.99
C ASN A 161 27.23 21.59 -2.74
N THR A 162 27.96 20.91 -1.85
CA THR A 162 28.49 21.48 -0.61
C THR A 162 29.49 22.62 -0.86
N GLY A 163 29.89 22.85 -2.12
CA GLY A 163 30.66 24.01 -2.54
C GLY A 163 29.92 25.34 -2.40
N ASP A 164 28.60 25.37 -2.60
CA ASP A 164 27.80 26.61 -2.52
C ASP A 164 27.43 26.97 -1.07
N ILE A 165 27.27 25.98 -0.19
CA ILE A 165 27.01 26.21 1.25
C ILE A 165 28.23 26.86 1.93
N LYS A 166 29.45 26.47 1.53
CA LYS A 166 30.69 27.08 2.05
C LYS A 166 30.85 28.55 1.65
N LYS A 167 30.34 28.97 0.49
CA LYS A 167 30.38 30.37 0.05
C LYS A 167 29.37 31.26 0.78
N MET A 168 28.24 30.71 1.23
CA MET A 168 27.26 31.47 2.02
C MET A 168 27.66 31.63 3.49
N ILE A 169 28.41 30.69 4.07
CA ILE A 169 28.79 30.77 5.50
C ILE A 169 30.04 31.63 5.74
N PHE A 170 30.96 31.74 4.77
CA PHE A 170 32.26 32.41 4.96
C PHE A 170 32.45 33.73 4.18
N SER A 171 31.38 34.40 3.74
CA SER A 171 31.47 35.67 3.02
C SER A 171 30.80 36.86 3.72
N HIS A 172 30.79 36.89 5.06
CA HIS A 172 30.66 38.16 5.80
C HIS A 172 31.39 38.05 7.15
N ASN A 173 32.51 38.79 7.21
CA ASN A 173 33.35 39.15 8.36
C ASN A 173 34.39 38.12 8.83
#